data_AF-A0A2T6D3C1-F1
#
_entry.id   AF-A0A2T6D3C1-F1
#
_cell.length_a   1.000
_cell.length_b   1.000
_cell.length_c   1.000
_cell.angle_alpha   90.00
_cell.angle_beta   90.00
_cell.angle_gamma   90.00
#
_symmetry.space_group_name_H-M   'P 1'
#
loop_
_entity.id
_entity.type
_entity.pdbx_description
1 polymer ?
#
loop_
_entity_poly.entity_id
_entity_poly.type
_entity_poly.pdbx_seq_one_letter_code
_entity_poly.pdbx_strand_id
1 'polypeptide(L)'
;MNRENKQAKPSLAGLAKAAPAGIEWLVLAYLLFCAWQARAPLAPVPFGDPDTWGYINPALSWLSGEGFQQTNGRDWLYPGLVTVFLKTTGSFAGVFYWQKALGYIAIILMAVTWRIWVSLFDFSPWVRLVVTLAGAFPIWMQAVNPQLIFLESALRPESVMQFFGYAQLACLLAYCRFRWKRPNELLAITTAAGVLFFAFACLLLKPSWLFAFLATVAPVFVGLFGNGLSLRARVAGPLLGMVLCAVFLWLPAHLWFIQDKRSLTFLPSTLFTIHSRLIEKKLTADAAAMPDGDPEKARLEALLTELRSEMHIAETIQHNYEKLGFNPDYLFYRSHIMISLYNYAGADPEKFRSFCIRLYLATALSNPVGMTNKVLTQMSHVLLPAGSTFYRADLVWKKVANSTKNCFGMDVVSGYTPQVQEMCRVYLDQAASLTDHLPELHRSKVGRNCSKLVTRLNIPTMVLFIAAFVLVLNRQPLAPYRLAAWGAMILFAAPLANALTVSLVHALDIQRYRISLGGFLLFALTAMAVFVLVVAAHYLRPVAWKYLQPLVKRYLPTRS
;
A
#
# COMPACT_ATOMS: atom_id res chain seq x y z
N MET A 1 -29.17 -51.33 -21.93
CA MET A 1 -28.13 -50.28 -21.77
C MET A 1 -28.01 -49.53 -23.08
N ASN A 2 -28.41 -48.25 -23.11
CA ASN A 2 -27.84 -47.17 -23.94
C ASN A 2 -28.75 -45.94 -23.80
N ARG A 3 -28.49 -45.12 -22.77
CA ARG A 3 -28.97 -43.74 -22.73
C ARG A 3 -27.98 -42.89 -23.51
N GLU A 4 -28.30 -42.64 -24.78
CA GLU A 4 -27.66 -41.57 -25.55
C GLU A 4 -27.96 -40.23 -24.88
N ASN A 5 -26.96 -39.72 -24.17
CA ASN A 5 -26.98 -38.40 -23.58
C ASN A 5 -26.74 -37.38 -24.70
N LYS A 6 -27.77 -37.06 -25.49
CA LYS A 6 -27.73 -35.96 -26.47
C LYS A 6 -27.56 -34.65 -25.70
N GLN A 7 -26.31 -34.21 -25.55
CA GLN A 7 -25.98 -32.85 -25.12
C GLN A 7 -26.66 -31.86 -26.06
N ALA A 8 -27.77 -31.28 -25.60
CA ALA A 8 -28.46 -30.23 -26.32
C ALA A 8 -27.47 -29.08 -26.56
N LYS A 9 -27.26 -28.73 -27.84
CA LYS A 9 -26.45 -27.56 -28.22
C LYS A 9 -26.99 -26.35 -27.44
N PRO A 10 -26.13 -25.57 -26.76
CA PRO A 10 -26.58 -24.41 -26.01
C PRO A 10 -27.34 -23.47 -26.95
N SER A 11 -28.55 -23.08 -26.56
CA SER A 11 -29.35 -22.16 -27.36
C SER A 11 -28.59 -20.84 -27.57
N LEU A 12 -28.81 -20.17 -28.71
CA LEU A 12 -28.21 -18.85 -29.01
C LEU A 12 -28.45 -17.84 -27.88
N ALA A 13 -29.59 -17.94 -27.18
CA ALA A 13 -29.89 -17.12 -26.00
C ALA A 13 -29.04 -17.47 -24.77
N GLY A 14 -28.67 -18.75 -24.59
CA GLY A 14 -27.73 -19.19 -23.56
C GLY A 14 -26.31 -18.69 -23.82
N LEU A 15 -25.86 -18.76 -25.09
CA LEU A 15 -24.57 -18.22 -25.52
C LEU A 15 -24.50 -16.69 -25.35
N ALA A 16 -25.55 -15.96 -25.71
CA ALA A 16 -25.61 -14.50 -25.53
C ALA A 16 -25.59 -14.06 -24.05
N LYS A 17 -26.10 -14.88 -23.12
CA LYS A 17 -26.03 -14.63 -21.68
C LYS A 17 -24.66 -14.96 -21.07
N ALA A 18 -23.94 -15.92 -21.63
CA ALA A 18 -22.61 -16.34 -21.18
C ALA A 18 -21.46 -15.50 -21.77
N ALA A 19 -21.67 -14.90 -22.95
CA ALA A 19 -20.65 -14.12 -23.67
C ALA A 19 -19.96 -13.02 -22.81
N PRO A 20 -20.68 -12.22 -22.01
CA PRO A 20 -20.03 -11.21 -21.17
C PRO A 20 -19.01 -11.79 -20.18
N ALA A 21 -19.32 -12.93 -19.56
CA ALA A 21 -18.39 -13.58 -18.64
C ALA A 21 -17.16 -14.13 -19.36
N GLY A 22 -17.33 -14.68 -20.57
CA GLY A 22 -16.21 -15.12 -21.42
C GLY A 22 -15.26 -13.96 -21.78
N ILE A 23 -15.80 -12.79 -22.15
CA ILE A 23 -15.00 -11.61 -22.46
C ILE A 23 -14.22 -11.13 -21.24
N GLU A 24 -14.82 -11.12 -20.04
CA GLU A 24 -14.12 -10.73 -18.81
C GLU A 24 -12.90 -11.62 -18.54
N TRP A 25 -13.02 -12.94 -18.74
CA TRP A 25 -11.90 -13.87 -18.59
C TRP A 25 -10.81 -13.66 -19.66
N LEU A 26 -11.20 -13.41 -20.90
CA LEU A 26 -10.24 -13.09 -21.98
C LEU A 26 -9.46 -11.81 -21.68
N VAL A 27 -10.12 -10.79 -21.14
CA VAL A 27 -9.46 -9.54 -20.73
C VAL A 27 -8.50 -9.78 -19.58
N LEU A 28 -8.89 -10.56 -18.55
CA LEU A 28 -7.97 -10.92 -17.48
C LEU A 28 -6.76 -11.71 -17.99
N ALA A 29 -6.97 -12.68 -18.88
CA ALA A 29 -5.89 -13.44 -19.51
C ALA A 29 -4.95 -12.53 -20.31
N TYR A 30 -5.50 -11.56 -21.06
CA TYR A 30 -4.71 -10.56 -21.78
C TYR A 30 -3.89 -9.67 -20.82
N LEU A 31 -4.50 -9.22 -19.71
CA LEU A 31 -3.80 -8.43 -18.69
C LEU A 31 -2.64 -9.21 -18.06
N LEU A 32 -2.84 -10.49 -17.76
CA LEU A 32 -1.80 -11.38 -17.24
C LEU A 32 -0.69 -11.63 -18.28
N PHE A 33 -1.06 -11.76 -19.55
CA PHE A 33 -0.10 -11.86 -20.64
C PHE A 33 0.76 -10.59 -20.77
N CYS A 34 0.15 -9.40 -20.74
CA CYS A 34 0.89 -8.13 -20.69
C CYS A 34 1.80 -8.04 -19.47
N ALA A 35 1.31 -8.49 -18.30
CA ALA A 35 2.08 -8.53 -17.07
C ALA A 35 3.31 -9.44 -17.20
N TRP A 36 3.15 -10.59 -17.85
CA TRP A 36 4.24 -11.52 -18.15
C TRP A 36 5.26 -10.92 -19.10
N GLN A 37 4.83 -10.34 -20.22
CA GLN A 37 5.72 -9.66 -21.16
C GLN A 37 6.52 -8.53 -20.49
N ALA A 38 5.90 -7.78 -19.59
CA ALA A 38 6.57 -6.69 -18.87
C ALA A 38 7.61 -7.19 -17.84
N ARG A 39 7.49 -8.44 -17.37
CA ARG A 39 8.41 -9.06 -16.38
C ARG A 39 9.46 -9.95 -17.02
N ALA A 40 9.22 -10.47 -18.23
CA ALA A 40 10.09 -11.41 -18.93
C ALA A 40 11.57 -10.98 -19.05
N PRO A 41 11.92 -9.68 -19.19
CA PRO A 41 13.32 -9.26 -19.25
C PRO A 41 14.11 -9.35 -17.93
N LEU A 42 13.47 -9.68 -16.80
CA LEU A 42 14.13 -9.70 -15.50
C LEU A 42 14.84 -11.03 -15.26
N ALA A 43 16.13 -10.95 -14.92
CA ALA A 43 16.85 -12.07 -14.33
C ALA A 43 16.25 -12.44 -12.96
N PRO A 44 16.29 -13.72 -12.56
CA PRO A 44 15.75 -14.20 -11.29
C PRO A 44 16.65 -13.86 -10.11
N VAL A 45 17.00 -12.58 -9.96
CA VAL A 45 17.84 -12.04 -8.89
C VAL A 45 17.03 -10.95 -8.18
N PRO A 46 16.68 -11.14 -6.90
CA PRO A 46 15.93 -10.12 -6.18
C PRO A 46 16.85 -8.91 -5.88
N PHE A 47 16.30 -7.70 -6.03
CA PHE A 47 17.07 -6.46 -5.93
C PHE A 47 17.29 -6.04 -4.48
N GLY A 48 18.51 -5.62 -4.17
CA GLY A 48 18.97 -5.23 -2.85
C GLY A 48 19.41 -3.76 -2.78
N ASP A 49 19.44 -3.23 -1.58
CA ASP A 49 19.98 -1.92 -1.24
C ASP A 49 20.47 -1.90 0.21
N PRO A 50 21.05 -0.79 0.71
CA PRO A 50 21.64 -0.78 2.06
C PRO A 50 20.67 -1.10 3.20
N ASP A 51 19.35 -0.93 3.02
CA ASP A 51 18.36 -1.31 4.06
C ASP A 51 18.03 -2.80 4.04
N THR A 52 18.38 -3.51 2.96
CA THR A 52 18.00 -4.90 2.70
C THR A 52 18.47 -5.85 3.79
N TRP A 53 19.63 -5.58 4.41
CA TRP A 53 20.14 -6.41 5.50
C TRP A 53 19.14 -6.53 6.67
N GLY A 54 18.40 -5.47 6.98
CA GLY A 54 17.35 -5.50 8.01
C GLY A 54 16.21 -6.47 7.73
N TYR A 55 16.05 -6.91 6.48
CA TYR A 55 15.02 -7.88 6.06
C TYR A 55 15.57 -9.26 5.73
N ILE A 56 16.86 -9.39 5.42
CA ILE A 56 17.47 -10.69 5.11
C ILE A 56 18.10 -11.32 6.35
N ASN A 57 18.80 -10.55 7.17
CA ASN A 57 19.52 -11.05 8.34
C ASN A 57 18.64 -11.95 9.25
N PRO A 58 17.41 -11.54 9.60
CA PRO A 58 16.58 -12.38 10.46
C PRO A 58 16.25 -13.76 9.84
N ALA A 59 16.14 -13.81 8.51
CA ALA A 59 15.88 -15.05 7.79
C ALA A 59 17.12 -15.95 7.73
N LEU A 60 18.29 -15.38 7.45
CA LEU A 60 19.54 -16.15 7.37
C LEU A 60 19.98 -16.67 8.74
N SER A 61 19.88 -15.84 9.78
CA SER A 61 20.16 -16.24 11.16
C SER A 61 19.30 -17.44 11.58
N TRP A 62 18.01 -17.44 11.23
CA TRP A 62 17.14 -18.60 11.45
C TRP A 62 17.64 -19.83 10.70
N LEU A 63 17.95 -19.70 9.41
CA LEU A 63 18.42 -20.81 8.57
C LEU A 63 19.77 -21.38 9.04
N SER A 64 20.58 -20.57 9.73
CA SER A 64 21.83 -20.99 10.38
C SER A 64 21.65 -21.56 11.78
N GLY A 65 20.42 -21.62 12.31
CA GLY A 65 20.13 -22.24 13.60
C GLY A 65 20.25 -21.30 14.80
N GLU A 66 20.47 -20.01 14.59
CA GLU A 66 20.59 -19.01 15.66
C GLU A 66 19.24 -18.43 16.11
N GLY A 67 18.14 -18.81 15.46
CA GLY A 67 16.79 -18.27 15.67
C GLY A 67 16.52 -16.98 14.89
N PHE A 68 15.31 -16.40 15.04
CA PHE A 68 14.99 -15.14 14.36
C PHE A 68 15.58 -13.95 15.11
N GLN A 69 16.60 -13.31 14.54
CA GLN A 69 17.17 -12.10 15.11
C GLN A 69 16.61 -10.86 14.42
N GLN A 70 15.77 -10.10 15.13
CA GLN A 70 15.28 -8.83 14.62
C GLN A 70 16.46 -7.92 14.29
N THR A 71 16.39 -7.24 13.16
CA THR A 71 17.48 -6.40 12.67
C THR A 71 16.96 -5.04 12.26
N ASN A 72 17.61 -4.00 12.76
CA ASN A 72 17.32 -2.60 12.49
C ASN A 72 15.87 -2.17 12.84
N GLY A 73 15.29 -2.76 13.88
CA GLY A 73 13.91 -2.48 14.30
C GLY A 73 12.84 -2.80 13.23
N ARG A 74 13.17 -3.64 12.24
CA ARG A 74 12.21 -4.06 11.20
C ARG A 74 11.26 -5.10 11.77
N ASP A 75 9.99 -5.03 11.39
CA ASP A 75 8.97 -5.99 11.82
C ASP A 75 9.19 -7.36 11.16
N TRP A 76 8.54 -8.39 11.71
CA TRP A 76 8.91 -9.78 11.48
C TRP A 76 8.30 -10.41 10.23
N LEU A 77 7.13 -9.95 9.79
CA LEU A 77 6.32 -10.68 8.81
C LEU A 77 7.03 -10.83 7.45
N TYR A 78 7.63 -9.75 6.93
CA TYR A 78 8.36 -9.84 5.67
C TYR A 78 9.61 -10.74 5.76
N PRO A 79 10.53 -10.56 6.73
CA PRO A 79 11.63 -11.50 6.86
C PRO A 79 11.17 -12.95 7.11
N GLY A 80 10.07 -13.18 7.83
CA GLY A 80 9.49 -14.52 7.99
C GLY A 80 9.03 -15.14 6.66
N LEU A 81 8.43 -14.35 5.77
CA LEU A 81 8.12 -14.78 4.40
C LEU A 81 9.40 -15.10 3.61
N VAL A 82 10.44 -14.27 3.74
CA VAL A 82 11.76 -14.51 3.11
C VAL A 82 12.34 -15.84 3.62
N THR A 83 12.27 -16.13 4.92
CA THR A 83 12.68 -17.43 5.49
C THR A 83 11.95 -18.58 4.83
N VAL A 84 10.62 -18.50 4.69
CA VAL A 84 9.82 -19.55 4.02
C VAL A 84 10.25 -19.70 2.58
N PHE A 85 10.41 -18.61 1.83
CA PHE A 85 10.82 -18.66 0.43
C PHE A 85 12.20 -19.31 0.27
N LEU A 86 13.20 -18.85 1.03
CA LEU A 86 14.54 -19.42 1.03
C LEU A 86 14.54 -20.89 1.45
N LYS A 87 13.74 -21.28 2.45
CA LYS A 87 13.64 -22.68 2.89
C LYS A 87 13.01 -23.59 1.84
N THR A 88 12.05 -23.09 1.07
CA THR A 88 11.40 -23.88 0.01
C THR A 88 12.28 -24.09 -1.23
N THR A 89 13.23 -23.20 -1.51
CA THR A 89 14.00 -23.21 -2.77
C THR A 89 15.51 -23.33 -2.60
N GLY A 90 16.03 -23.15 -1.39
CA GLY A 90 17.47 -23.12 -1.10
C GLY A 90 18.22 -21.96 -1.77
N SER A 91 17.53 -20.93 -2.28
CA SER A 91 18.18 -19.86 -3.05
C SER A 91 17.38 -18.56 -3.10
N PHE A 92 18.08 -17.43 -3.28
CA PHE A 92 17.48 -16.12 -3.50
C PHE A 92 16.67 -16.01 -4.80
N ALA A 93 16.98 -16.83 -5.81
CA ALA A 93 16.13 -16.93 -7.00
C ALA A 93 14.70 -17.37 -6.66
N GLY A 94 14.53 -18.23 -5.64
CA GLY A 94 13.20 -18.60 -5.15
C GLY A 94 12.44 -17.45 -4.51
N VAL A 95 13.13 -16.55 -3.79
CA VAL A 95 12.53 -15.32 -3.25
C VAL A 95 11.97 -14.48 -4.39
N PHE A 96 12.73 -14.32 -5.48
CA PHE A 96 12.26 -13.63 -6.69
C PHE A 96 11.00 -14.30 -7.26
N TYR A 97 10.99 -15.62 -7.45
CA TYR A 97 9.83 -16.32 -8.04
C TYR A 97 8.58 -16.25 -7.16
N TRP A 98 8.70 -16.44 -5.85
CA TRP A 98 7.57 -16.32 -4.93
C TRP A 98 6.99 -14.90 -4.92
N GLN A 99 7.85 -13.88 -4.87
CA GLN A 99 7.38 -12.49 -4.94
C GLN A 99 6.69 -12.19 -6.28
N LYS A 100 7.19 -12.72 -7.40
CA LYS A 100 6.52 -12.58 -8.71
C LYS A 100 5.18 -13.29 -8.77
N ALA A 101 5.08 -14.50 -8.21
CA ALA A 101 3.82 -15.23 -8.11
C ALA A 101 2.77 -14.41 -7.33
N LEU A 102 3.16 -13.86 -6.18
CA LEU A 102 2.29 -12.96 -5.40
C LEU A 102 1.90 -11.70 -6.18
N GLY A 103 2.79 -11.14 -6.99
CA GLY A 103 2.48 -10.04 -7.91
C GLY A 103 1.40 -10.40 -8.94
N TYR A 104 1.44 -11.58 -9.55
CA TYR A 104 0.37 -12.04 -10.45
C TYR A 104 -0.95 -12.29 -9.71
N ILE A 105 -0.89 -12.86 -8.51
CA ILE A 105 -2.08 -13.05 -7.68
C ILE A 105 -2.68 -11.69 -7.31
N ALA A 106 -1.86 -10.67 -7.04
CA ALA A 106 -2.35 -9.31 -6.80
C ALA A 106 -3.15 -8.78 -8.00
N ILE A 107 -2.69 -8.99 -9.24
CA ILE A 107 -3.44 -8.61 -10.47
C ILE A 107 -4.82 -9.30 -10.52
N ILE A 108 -4.88 -10.59 -10.17
CA ILE A 108 -6.15 -11.33 -10.09
C ILE A 108 -7.04 -10.75 -9.00
N LEU A 109 -6.48 -10.47 -7.81
CA LEU A 109 -7.22 -9.88 -6.69
C LEU A 109 -7.74 -8.48 -7.01
N MET A 110 -7.01 -7.67 -7.79
CA MET A 110 -7.52 -6.39 -8.29
C MET A 110 -8.76 -6.59 -9.18
N ALA A 111 -8.71 -7.53 -10.11
CA ALA A 111 -9.85 -7.85 -10.97
C ALA A 111 -11.05 -8.36 -10.16
N VAL A 112 -10.81 -9.21 -9.16
CA VAL A 112 -11.83 -9.70 -8.22
C VAL A 112 -12.43 -8.54 -7.42
N THR A 113 -11.59 -7.68 -6.84
CA THR A 113 -12.01 -6.49 -6.09
C THR A 113 -12.90 -5.60 -6.95
N TRP A 114 -12.48 -5.32 -8.19
CA TRP A 114 -13.25 -4.52 -9.14
C TRP A 114 -14.60 -5.17 -9.44
N ARG A 115 -14.60 -6.46 -9.79
CA ARG A 115 -15.83 -7.21 -10.10
C ARG A 115 -16.80 -7.20 -8.91
N ILE A 116 -16.31 -7.35 -7.69
CA ILE A 116 -17.15 -7.27 -6.48
C ILE A 116 -17.72 -5.86 -6.34
N TRP A 117 -16.91 -4.80 -6.50
CA TRP A 117 -17.40 -3.42 -6.48
C TRP A 117 -18.50 -3.18 -7.52
N VAL A 118 -18.28 -3.58 -8.78
CA VAL A 118 -19.27 -3.46 -9.86
C VAL A 118 -20.56 -4.23 -9.53
N SER A 119 -20.43 -5.36 -8.84
CA SER A 119 -21.58 -6.17 -8.42
C SER A 119 -22.44 -5.51 -7.32
N LEU A 120 -21.96 -4.41 -6.71
CA LEU A 120 -22.75 -3.58 -5.79
C LEU A 120 -23.80 -2.74 -6.53
N PHE A 121 -23.67 -2.56 -7.85
CA PHE A 121 -24.73 -2.02 -8.70
C PHE A 121 -25.68 -3.12 -9.20
N ASP A 122 -26.90 -2.72 -9.57
CA ASP A 122 -27.91 -3.59 -10.19
C ASP A 122 -27.97 -3.37 -11.70
N PHE A 123 -26.86 -3.63 -12.37
CA PHE A 123 -26.73 -3.49 -13.82
C PHE A 123 -27.14 -4.75 -14.58
N SER A 124 -27.62 -4.55 -15.82
CA SER A 124 -27.73 -5.62 -16.82
C SER A 124 -26.34 -6.20 -17.15
N PRO A 125 -26.26 -7.44 -17.67
CA PRO A 125 -24.98 -8.09 -17.96
C PRO A 125 -24.04 -7.28 -18.86
N TRP A 126 -24.58 -6.56 -19.85
CA TRP A 126 -23.78 -5.76 -20.78
C TRP A 126 -23.27 -4.46 -20.17
N VAL A 127 -24.09 -3.75 -19.38
CA VAL A 127 -23.62 -2.56 -18.65
C VAL A 127 -22.56 -2.97 -17.62
N ARG A 128 -22.77 -4.12 -16.95
CA ARG A 128 -21.77 -4.70 -16.07
C ARG A 128 -20.46 -4.95 -16.80
N LEU A 129 -20.49 -5.57 -17.99
CA LEU A 129 -19.29 -5.79 -18.79
C LEU A 129 -18.56 -4.48 -19.08
N VAL A 130 -19.26 -3.46 -19.60
CA VAL A 130 -18.65 -2.16 -19.92
C VAL A 130 -17.96 -1.55 -18.69
N VAL A 131 -18.62 -1.60 -17.53
CA VAL A 131 -18.05 -1.12 -16.27
C VAL A 131 -16.90 -2.01 -15.77
N THR A 132 -16.98 -3.34 -15.95
CA THR A 132 -15.87 -4.26 -15.67
C THR A 132 -14.64 -3.90 -16.51
N LEU A 133 -14.83 -3.61 -17.81
CA LEU A 133 -13.77 -3.23 -18.74
C LEU A 133 -13.10 -1.91 -18.34
N ALA A 134 -13.82 -0.96 -17.74
CA ALA A 134 -13.21 0.26 -17.19
C ALA A 134 -12.16 -0.04 -16.11
N GLY A 135 -12.35 -1.12 -15.35
CA GLY A 135 -11.37 -1.60 -14.36
C GLY A 135 -10.11 -2.22 -14.96
N ALA A 136 -10.14 -2.62 -16.23
CA ALA A 136 -8.95 -3.16 -16.90
C ALA A 136 -7.84 -2.10 -17.02
N PHE A 137 -8.19 -0.82 -17.10
CA PHE A 137 -7.23 0.28 -17.21
C PHE A 137 -6.29 0.41 -15.99
N PRO A 138 -6.79 0.60 -14.73
CA PRO A 138 -5.91 0.67 -13.57
C PRO A 138 -5.16 -0.64 -13.31
N ILE A 139 -5.74 -1.79 -13.67
CA ILE A 139 -5.08 -3.10 -13.56
C ILE A 139 -3.91 -3.19 -14.53
N TRP A 140 -4.13 -2.86 -15.80
CA TRP A 140 -3.10 -2.82 -16.82
C TRP A 140 -1.97 -1.88 -16.41
N MET A 141 -2.30 -0.64 -16.01
CA MET A 141 -1.30 0.34 -15.60
C MET A 141 -0.40 -0.19 -14.50
N GLN A 142 -0.93 -0.90 -13.51
CA GLN A 142 -0.12 -1.50 -12.44
C GLN A 142 0.67 -2.71 -12.93
N ALA A 143 0.02 -3.59 -13.70
CA ALA A 143 0.61 -4.81 -14.22
C ALA A 143 1.86 -4.54 -15.08
N VAL A 144 1.90 -3.44 -15.83
CA VAL A 144 3.03 -3.09 -16.71
C VAL A 144 3.90 -1.92 -16.20
N ASN A 145 3.70 -1.45 -14.97
CA ASN A 145 4.48 -0.33 -14.42
C ASN A 145 5.89 -0.80 -14.04
N PRO A 146 6.96 -0.31 -14.71
CA PRO A 146 8.33 -0.72 -14.40
C PRO A 146 8.72 -0.52 -12.94
N GLN A 147 8.18 0.51 -12.30
CA GLN A 147 8.47 0.84 -10.91
C GLN A 147 7.83 -0.12 -9.90
N LEU A 148 6.60 -0.58 -10.17
CA LEU A 148 5.97 -1.62 -9.35
C LEU A 148 6.63 -2.97 -9.59
N ILE A 149 6.97 -3.27 -10.84
CA ILE A 149 7.72 -4.48 -11.21
C ILE A 149 9.09 -4.53 -10.49
N PHE A 150 9.76 -3.38 -10.34
CA PHE A 150 10.97 -3.25 -9.54
C PHE A 150 10.70 -3.53 -8.06
N LEU A 151 9.66 -2.92 -7.46
CA LEU A 151 9.32 -3.15 -6.05
C LEU A 151 8.93 -4.60 -5.77
N GLU A 152 8.21 -5.26 -6.69
CA GLU A 152 7.91 -6.70 -6.66
C GLU A 152 9.17 -7.56 -6.62
N SER A 153 10.26 -7.09 -7.22
CA SER A 153 11.54 -7.81 -7.23
C SER A 153 12.48 -7.41 -6.09
N ALA A 154 12.15 -6.39 -5.30
CA ALA A 154 13.03 -5.90 -4.26
C ALA A 154 12.97 -6.76 -2.98
N LEU A 155 14.08 -6.85 -2.26
CA LEU A 155 14.19 -7.49 -0.95
C LEU A 155 13.65 -6.54 0.14
N ARG A 156 12.37 -6.20 0.00
CA ARG A 156 11.61 -5.23 0.81
C ARG A 156 10.14 -5.66 0.92
N PRO A 157 9.42 -5.23 1.98
CA PRO A 157 8.01 -5.57 2.17
C PRO A 157 7.08 -5.10 1.04
N GLU A 158 7.45 -4.06 0.28
CA GLU A 158 6.67 -3.63 -0.90
C GLU A 158 6.48 -4.74 -1.94
N SER A 159 7.38 -5.73 -1.97
CA SER A 159 7.30 -6.82 -2.93
C SER A 159 6.05 -7.69 -2.78
N VAL A 160 5.56 -7.83 -1.55
CA VAL A 160 4.37 -8.62 -1.21
C VAL A 160 3.18 -7.75 -0.83
N MET A 161 3.41 -6.46 -0.54
CA MET A 161 2.38 -5.54 -0.05
C MET A 161 1.15 -5.44 -0.97
N GLN A 162 1.33 -5.49 -2.29
CA GLN A 162 0.21 -5.42 -3.23
C GLN A 162 -0.74 -6.62 -3.08
N PHE A 163 -0.19 -7.82 -2.86
CA PHE A 163 -0.99 -9.02 -2.62
C PHE A 163 -1.85 -8.86 -1.36
N PHE A 164 -1.25 -8.51 -0.22
CA PHE A 164 -1.96 -8.33 1.04
C PHE A 164 -2.99 -7.19 0.96
N GLY A 165 -2.63 -6.06 0.35
CA GLY A 165 -3.52 -4.91 0.19
C GLY A 165 -4.74 -5.21 -0.67
N TYR A 166 -4.58 -5.86 -1.83
CA TYR A 166 -5.74 -6.22 -2.65
C TYR A 166 -6.53 -7.41 -2.11
N ALA A 167 -5.91 -8.36 -1.40
CA ALA A 167 -6.63 -9.40 -0.67
C ALA A 167 -7.55 -8.78 0.39
N GLN A 168 -7.01 -7.82 1.16
CA GLN A 168 -7.77 -7.05 2.14
C GLN A 168 -8.96 -6.33 1.50
N LEU A 169 -8.74 -5.57 0.42
CA LEU A 169 -9.81 -4.82 -0.26
C LEU A 169 -10.86 -5.75 -0.90
N ALA A 170 -10.44 -6.89 -1.47
CA ALA A 170 -11.35 -7.90 -1.99
C ALA A 170 -12.25 -8.47 -0.89
N CYS A 171 -11.66 -8.88 0.24
CA CYS A 171 -12.40 -9.34 1.42
C CYS A 171 -13.34 -8.26 1.95
N LEU A 172 -12.91 -6.99 1.98
CA LEU A 172 -13.72 -5.89 2.50
C LEU A 172 -14.95 -5.62 1.64
N LEU A 173 -14.79 -5.54 0.31
CA LEU A 173 -15.94 -5.35 -0.57
C LEU A 173 -16.84 -6.59 -0.62
N ALA A 174 -16.26 -7.79 -0.51
CA ALA A 174 -17.04 -9.03 -0.40
C ALA A 174 -17.85 -9.03 0.89
N TYR A 175 -17.25 -8.63 2.01
CA TYR A 175 -17.94 -8.46 3.28
C TYR A 175 -19.10 -7.47 3.12
N CYS A 176 -18.87 -6.28 2.57
CA CYS A 176 -19.93 -5.31 2.33
C CYS A 176 -21.09 -5.89 1.51
N ARG A 177 -20.78 -6.65 0.46
CA ARG A 177 -21.76 -7.33 -0.39
C ARG A 177 -22.55 -8.38 0.40
N PHE A 178 -21.88 -9.27 1.12
CA PHE A 178 -22.52 -10.38 1.85
C PHE A 178 -23.11 -9.97 3.18
N ARG A 179 -22.81 -8.78 3.68
CA ARG A 179 -23.39 -8.20 4.89
C ARG A 179 -24.67 -7.42 4.60
N TRP A 180 -24.68 -6.60 3.54
CA TRP A 180 -25.76 -5.63 3.31
C TRP A 180 -26.54 -5.82 2.00
N LYS A 181 -25.94 -6.39 0.95
CA LYS A 181 -26.63 -6.54 -0.35
C LYS A 181 -27.24 -7.92 -0.57
N ARG A 182 -26.48 -8.97 -0.26
CA ARG A 182 -26.90 -10.38 -0.39
C ARG A 182 -26.47 -11.14 0.86
N PRO A 183 -27.21 -11.01 1.97
CA PRO A 183 -26.90 -11.66 3.23
C PRO A 183 -26.53 -13.13 3.06
N ASN A 184 -25.31 -13.50 3.46
CA ASN A 184 -24.85 -14.88 3.51
C ASN A 184 -23.90 -15.02 4.70
N GLU A 185 -24.29 -15.81 5.70
CA GLU A 185 -23.57 -15.88 6.97
C GLU A 185 -22.14 -16.39 6.81
N LEU A 186 -21.95 -17.53 6.14
CA LEU A 186 -20.63 -18.13 5.97
C LEU A 186 -19.68 -17.18 5.24
N LEU A 187 -20.13 -16.60 4.12
CA LEU A 187 -19.29 -15.68 3.34
C LEU A 187 -19.04 -14.37 4.06
N ALA A 188 -20.00 -13.84 4.83
CA ALA A 188 -19.78 -12.65 5.65
C ALA A 188 -18.79 -12.91 6.79
N ILE A 189 -18.86 -14.06 7.45
CA ILE A 189 -17.93 -14.46 8.52
C ILE A 189 -16.51 -14.60 7.97
N THR A 190 -16.31 -15.36 6.89
CA THR A 190 -14.98 -15.61 6.33
C THR A 190 -14.37 -14.36 5.74
N THR A 191 -15.16 -13.52 5.07
CA THR A 191 -14.65 -12.25 4.52
C THR A 191 -14.36 -11.22 5.61
N ALA A 192 -15.16 -11.12 6.67
CA ALA A 192 -14.84 -10.29 7.84
C ALA A 192 -13.53 -10.71 8.52
N ALA A 193 -13.34 -12.01 8.73
CA ALA A 193 -12.10 -12.55 9.27
C ALA A 193 -10.91 -12.24 8.35
N GLY A 194 -11.09 -12.41 7.04
CA GLY A 194 -10.09 -12.04 6.02
C GLY A 194 -9.74 -10.56 6.04
N VAL A 195 -10.72 -9.65 6.21
CA VAL A 195 -10.46 -8.21 6.34
C VAL A 195 -9.50 -7.95 7.49
N LEU A 196 -9.81 -8.46 8.70
CA LEU A 196 -8.98 -8.23 9.88
C LEU A 196 -7.57 -8.81 9.69
N PHE A 197 -7.48 -10.04 9.19
CA PHE A 197 -6.22 -10.74 8.97
C PHE A 197 -5.31 -9.99 7.98
N PHE A 198 -5.81 -9.69 6.78
CA PHE A 198 -5.01 -9.01 5.77
C PHE A 198 -4.73 -7.55 6.14
N ALA A 199 -5.64 -6.87 6.85
CA ALA A 199 -5.38 -5.52 7.36
C ALA A 199 -4.23 -5.50 8.37
N PHE A 200 -4.22 -6.45 9.31
CA PHE A 200 -3.15 -6.55 10.30
C PHE A 200 -1.83 -6.97 9.67
N ALA A 201 -1.86 -7.90 8.70
CA ALA A 201 -0.68 -8.25 7.91
C ALA A 201 -0.11 -7.04 7.14
N CYS A 202 -0.95 -6.22 6.51
CA CYS A 202 -0.54 -4.97 5.88
C CYS A 202 0.15 -4.01 6.87
N LEU A 203 -0.35 -3.94 8.11
CA LEU A 203 0.23 -3.11 9.17
C LEU A 203 1.64 -3.60 9.58
N LEU A 204 1.82 -4.92 9.73
CA LEU A 204 3.12 -5.53 10.04
C LEU A 204 4.12 -5.39 8.87
N LEU A 205 3.66 -5.53 7.63
CA LEU A 205 4.52 -5.31 6.46
C LEU A 205 4.92 -3.85 6.32
N LYS A 206 4.01 -2.93 6.65
CA LYS A 206 4.23 -1.51 6.45
C LYS A 206 3.57 -0.70 7.58
N PRO A 207 4.32 -0.22 8.58
CA PRO A 207 3.79 0.57 9.68
C PRO A 207 3.06 1.85 9.25
N SER A 208 3.39 2.38 8.07
CA SER A 208 2.65 3.53 7.49
C SER A 208 1.17 3.22 7.24
N TRP A 209 0.77 1.95 7.25
CA TRP A 209 -0.60 1.51 7.01
C TRP A 209 -1.51 1.67 8.23
N LEU A 210 -1.06 2.23 9.36
CA LEU A 210 -1.83 2.32 10.61
C LEU A 210 -3.23 2.91 10.45
N PHE A 211 -3.37 4.11 9.89
CA PHE A 211 -4.73 4.66 9.69
C PHE A 211 -5.48 3.98 8.55
N ALA A 212 -4.79 3.41 7.56
CA ALA A 212 -5.44 2.61 6.54
C ALA A 212 -6.04 1.33 7.14
N PHE A 213 -5.34 0.68 8.07
CA PHE A 213 -5.85 -0.42 8.89
C PHE A 213 -7.13 0.01 9.62
N LEU A 214 -7.11 1.13 10.36
CA LEU A 214 -8.31 1.61 11.04
C LEU A 214 -9.48 1.88 10.08
N ALA A 215 -9.21 2.60 8.98
CA ALA A 215 -10.24 2.98 8.00
C ALA A 215 -10.89 1.78 7.30
N THR A 216 -10.12 0.73 7.04
CA THR A 216 -10.58 -0.47 6.32
C THR A 216 -11.17 -1.54 7.23
N VAL A 217 -10.81 -1.53 8.51
CA VAL A 217 -11.39 -2.41 9.53
C VAL A 217 -12.70 -1.84 10.08
N ALA A 218 -12.86 -0.51 10.12
CA ALA A 218 -14.07 0.15 10.63
C ALA A 218 -15.40 -0.41 10.06
N PRO A 219 -15.54 -0.70 8.74
CA PRO A 219 -16.79 -1.26 8.21
C PRO A 219 -17.17 -2.62 8.81
N VAL A 220 -16.21 -3.44 9.23
CA VAL A 220 -16.47 -4.73 9.89
C VAL A 220 -17.17 -4.52 11.23
N PHE A 221 -16.72 -3.53 12.00
CA PHE A 221 -17.32 -3.17 13.28
C PHE A 221 -18.66 -2.43 13.12
N VAL A 222 -18.80 -1.58 12.10
CA VAL A 222 -20.10 -1.00 11.74
C VAL A 222 -21.12 -2.10 11.39
N GLY A 223 -20.66 -3.18 10.75
CA GLY A 223 -21.50 -4.32 10.41
C GLY A 223 -22.00 -5.16 11.60
N LEU A 224 -21.54 -4.89 12.83
CA LEU A 224 -22.15 -5.42 14.05
C LEU A 224 -23.58 -4.91 14.24
N PHE A 225 -23.89 -3.74 13.70
CA PHE A 225 -25.20 -3.09 13.81
C PHE A 225 -26.05 -3.32 12.56
N GLY A 226 -27.37 -3.20 12.74
CA GLY A 226 -28.36 -3.31 11.65
C GLY A 226 -28.82 -4.73 11.33
N ASN A 227 -29.91 -4.83 10.58
CA ASN A 227 -30.60 -6.07 10.24
C ASN A 227 -29.90 -6.85 9.10
N GLY A 228 -30.34 -8.08 8.84
CA GLY A 228 -29.94 -8.89 7.67
C GLY A 228 -29.12 -10.14 7.98
N LEU A 229 -28.36 -10.17 9.08
CA LEU A 229 -27.65 -11.37 9.57
C LEU A 229 -27.94 -11.60 11.07
N SER A 230 -27.87 -12.85 11.51
CA SER A 230 -27.98 -13.19 12.93
C SER A 230 -26.89 -12.49 13.76
N LEU A 231 -27.15 -12.23 15.05
CA LEU A 231 -26.13 -11.64 15.94
C LEU A 231 -24.89 -12.53 16.04
N ARG A 232 -25.09 -13.85 16.06
CA ARG A 232 -24.01 -14.85 16.06
C ARG A 232 -23.10 -14.66 14.86
N ALA A 233 -23.65 -14.59 13.64
CA ALA A 233 -22.84 -14.39 12.44
C ALA A 233 -22.12 -13.03 12.42
N ARG A 234 -22.77 -11.96 12.93
CA ARG A 234 -22.18 -10.62 13.02
C ARG A 234 -20.95 -10.59 13.94
N VAL A 235 -20.96 -11.34 15.03
CA VAL A 235 -19.86 -11.38 16.01
C VAL A 235 -18.80 -12.44 15.65
N ALA A 236 -19.20 -13.56 15.05
CA ALA A 236 -18.29 -14.67 14.71
C ALA A 236 -17.19 -14.27 13.73
N GLY A 237 -17.49 -13.45 12.72
CA GLY A 237 -16.50 -12.97 11.75
C GLY A 237 -15.33 -12.20 12.40
N PRO A 238 -15.62 -11.13 13.16
CA PRO A 238 -14.60 -10.39 13.90
C PRO A 238 -13.82 -11.25 14.90
N LEU A 239 -14.51 -12.11 15.67
CA LEU A 239 -13.86 -13.01 16.62
C LEU A 239 -12.87 -13.95 15.92
N LEU A 240 -13.31 -14.60 14.84
CA LEU A 240 -12.45 -15.47 14.04
C LEU A 240 -11.24 -14.72 13.48
N GLY A 241 -11.44 -13.51 12.95
CA GLY A 241 -10.34 -12.67 12.46
C GLY A 241 -9.34 -12.32 13.56
N MET A 242 -9.80 -11.95 14.75
CA MET A 242 -8.92 -11.68 15.90
C MET A 242 -8.13 -12.93 16.33
N VAL A 243 -8.77 -14.10 16.37
CA VAL A 243 -8.10 -15.38 16.67
C VAL A 243 -7.03 -15.68 15.62
N LEU A 244 -7.34 -15.53 14.33
CA LEU A 244 -6.38 -15.75 13.26
C LEU A 244 -5.20 -14.77 13.34
N CYS A 245 -5.47 -13.48 13.59
CA CYS A 245 -4.40 -12.49 13.83
C CYS A 245 -3.53 -12.88 15.05
N ALA A 246 -4.16 -13.29 16.15
CA ALA A 246 -3.44 -13.70 17.34
C ALA A 246 -2.52 -14.89 17.06
N VAL A 247 -3.06 -15.96 16.45
CA VAL A 247 -2.33 -17.22 16.22
C VAL A 247 -1.24 -17.10 15.16
N PHE A 248 -1.53 -16.43 14.04
CA PHE A 248 -0.63 -16.45 12.88
C PHE A 248 0.20 -15.18 12.71
N LEU A 249 -0.19 -14.06 13.33
CA LEU A 249 0.46 -12.78 13.10
C LEU A 249 1.11 -12.16 14.35
N TRP A 250 0.49 -12.32 15.51
CA TRP A 250 0.97 -11.73 16.75
C TRP A 250 1.79 -12.71 17.60
N LEU A 251 1.26 -13.91 17.86
CA LEU A 251 1.90 -14.92 18.69
C LEU A 251 3.27 -15.36 18.16
N PRO A 252 3.49 -15.56 16.83
CA PRO A 252 4.81 -15.92 16.33
C PRO A 252 5.87 -14.96 16.83
N ALA A 253 5.63 -13.64 16.67
CA ALA A 253 6.52 -12.56 17.08
C ALA A 253 6.97 -12.65 18.56
N HIS A 254 6.11 -13.16 19.44
CA HIS A 254 6.42 -13.27 20.87
C HIS A 254 7.14 -14.57 21.23
N LEU A 255 6.92 -15.65 20.47
CA LEU A 255 7.46 -16.97 20.80
C LEU A 255 8.86 -17.21 20.22
N TRP A 256 9.17 -16.65 19.04
CA TRP A 256 10.35 -17.06 18.27
C TRP A 256 11.32 -15.93 17.89
N PHE A 257 11.07 -14.69 18.32
CA PHE A 257 11.78 -13.52 17.80
C PHE A 257 12.57 -12.84 18.90
N ILE A 258 13.85 -12.63 18.64
CA ILE A 258 14.76 -11.90 19.51
C ILE A 258 14.74 -10.44 19.06
N GLN A 259 14.19 -9.56 19.88
CA GLN A 259 14.06 -8.13 19.55
C GLN A 259 15.39 -7.40 19.68
N ASP A 260 15.68 -6.49 18.75
CA ASP A 260 16.85 -5.62 18.85
C ASP A 260 16.53 -4.35 19.65
N LYS A 261 17.56 -3.75 20.25
CA LYS A 261 17.39 -2.47 20.97
C LYS A 261 16.96 -1.33 20.04
N ARG A 262 17.26 -1.44 18.73
CA ARG A 262 16.92 -0.41 17.74
C ARG A 262 15.41 -0.31 17.51
N SER A 263 14.65 -1.39 17.73
CA SER A 263 13.18 -1.36 17.73
C SER A 263 12.60 -0.30 18.67
N LEU A 264 13.28 0.00 19.79
CA LEU A 264 12.84 0.99 20.77
C LEU A 264 13.13 2.43 20.34
N THR A 265 14.22 2.67 19.60
CA THR A 265 14.73 4.02 19.32
C THR A 265 14.46 4.50 17.90
N PHE A 266 14.17 3.61 16.94
CA PHE A 266 13.98 3.98 15.53
C PHE A 266 12.87 5.00 15.31
N LEU A 267 11.63 4.71 15.75
CA LEU A 267 10.50 5.62 15.62
C LEU A 267 10.73 6.94 16.38
N PRO A 268 11.18 6.94 17.65
CA PRO A 268 11.56 8.16 18.36
C PRO A 268 12.55 9.05 17.60
N SER A 269 13.63 8.47 17.07
CA SER A 269 14.61 9.20 16.27
C SER A 269 13.98 9.76 14.99
N THR A 270 13.13 8.99 14.29
CA THR A 270 12.41 9.49 13.10
C THR A 270 11.47 10.65 13.43
N LEU A 271 10.73 10.56 14.54
CA LEU A 271 9.84 11.64 14.98
C LEU A 271 10.62 12.92 15.24
N PHE A 272 11.79 12.81 15.88
CA PHE A 272 12.66 13.97 16.10
C PHE A 272 13.19 14.54 14.78
N THR A 273 13.82 13.74 13.93
CA THR A 273 14.53 14.25 12.74
C THR A 273 13.58 14.80 11.68
N ILE A 274 12.40 14.19 11.51
CA ILE A 274 11.39 14.68 10.55
C ILE A 274 10.75 16.00 11.01
N HIS A 275 10.63 16.21 12.32
CA HIS A 275 9.97 17.40 12.89
C HIS A 275 10.97 18.38 13.50
N SER A 276 12.26 18.25 13.18
CA SER A 276 13.35 19.00 13.79
C SER A 276 13.14 20.52 13.72
N ARG A 277 12.65 21.06 12.60
CA ARG A 277 12.31 22.50 12.48
C ARG A 277 11.23 22.97 13.45
N LEU A 278 10.24 22.13 13.75
CA LEU A 278 9.18 22.46 14.70
C LEU A 278 9.67 22.27 16.14
N ILE A 279 10.47 21.22 16.37
CA ILE A 279 11.06 20.89 17.65
C ILE A 279 12.08 21.95 18.08
N GLU A 280 12.92 22.45 17.17
CA GLU A 280 13.88 23.52 17.44
C GLU A 280 13.18 24.78 17.98
N LYS A 281 12.04 25.16 17.38
CA LYS A 281 11.21 26.28 17.85
C LYS A 281 10.66 26.03 19.25
N LYS A 282 10.20 24.80 19.53
CA LYS A 282 9.70 24.42 20.85
C LYS A 282 10.81 24.47 21.91
N LEU A 283 11.95 23.85 21.62
CA LEU A 283 13.10 23.84 22.52
C LEU A 283 13.64 25.27 22.76
N THR A 284 13.61 26.14 21.76
CA THR A 284 13.97 27.56 21.91
C THR A 284 13.03 28.29 22.87
N ALA A 285 11.71 28.07 22.72
CA ALA A 285 10.73 28.64 23.63
C ALA A 285 10.88 28.08 25.07
N ASP A 286 11.22 26.80 25.20
CA ASP A 286 11.47 26.17 26.50
C ASP A 286 12.70 26.75 27.19
N ALA A 287 13.82 26.91 26.46
CA ALA A 287 15.02 27.55 26.99
C ALA A 287 14.76 29.00 27.41
N ALA A 288 13.98 29.75 26.63
CA ALA A 288 13.63 31.14 26.94
C ALA A 288 12.74 31.26 28.19
N ALA A 289 11.93 30.24 28.49
CA ALA A 289 11.08 30.21 29.68
C ALA A 289 11.83 29.78 30.96
N MET A 290 13.06 29.25 30.85
CA MET A 290 13.86 28.82 32.00
C MET A 290 14.56 30.02 32.67
N PRO A 291 14.65 30.05 34.02
CA PRO A 291 15.38 31.08 34.75
C PRO A 291 16.84 31.17 34.35
N ASP A 292 17.40 32.38 34.41
CA ASP A 292 18.83 32.57 34.20
C ASP A 292 19.63 31.88 35.32
N GLY A 293 20.67 31.13 34.93
CA GLY A 293 21.51 30.35 35.84
C GLY A 293 21.02 28.92 36.13
N ASP A 294 19.87 28.49 35.60
CA ASP A 294 19.46 27.09 35.65
C ASP A 294 20.45 26.20 34.87
N PRO A 295 21.12 25.21 35.49
CA PRO A 295 22.03 24.30 34.79
C PRO A 295 21.38 23.59 33.59
N GLU A 296 20.07 23.35 33.64
CA GLU A 296 19.34 22.71 32.55
C GLU A 296 19.18 23.64 31.34
N LYS A 297 19.05 24.95 31.57
CA LYS A 297 19.02 25.95 30.50
C LYS A 297 20.31 25.91 29.70
N ALA A 298 21.46 25.90 30.37
CA ALA A 298 22.76 25.81 29.71
C ALA A 298 22.93 24.51 28.90
N ARG A 299 22.47 23.37 29.45
CA ARG A 299 22.48 22.08 28.73
C ARG A 299 21.59 22.10 27.50
N LEU A 300 20.39 22.67 27.60
CA LEU A 300 19.45 22.79 26.48
C LEU A 300 19.95 23.75 25.41
N GLU A 301 20.55 24.88 25.79
CA GLU A 301 21.15 25.85 24.86
C GLU A 301 22.33 25.25 24.08
N ALA A 302 23.15 24.41 24.72
CA ALA A 302 24.20 23.66 24.02
C ALA A 302 23.62 22.70 22.98
N LEU A 303 22.59 21.93 23.34
CA LEU A 303 21.89 21.04 22.41
C LEU A 303 21.23 21.81 21.25
N LEU A 304 20.61 22.96 21.53
CA LEU A 304 20.02 23.84 20.52
C LEU A 304 21.06 24.38 19.54
N THR A 305 22.24 24.75 20.04
CA THR A 305 23.35 25.25 19.21
C THR A 305 23.81 24.17 18.22
N GLU A 306 24.00 22.94 18.71
CA GLU A 306 24.33 21.80 17.86
C GLU A 306 23.20 21.51 16.85
N LEU A 307 21.95 21.46 17.31
CA LEU A 307 20.80 21.21 16.43
C LEU A 307 20.74 22.25 15.30
N ARG A 308 20.93 23.53 15.58
CA ARG A 308 20.92 24.59 14.56
C ARG A 308 22.05 24.44 13.55
N SER A 309 23.26 24.09 14.03
CA SER A 309 24.41 23.82 13.15
C SER A 309 24.13 22.64 12.21
N GLU A 310 23.66 21.52 12.75
CA GLU A 310 23.36 20.31 11.98
C GLU A 310 22.16 20.50 11.05
N MET A 311 21.17 21.29 11.46
CA MET A 311 20.04 21.70 10.63
C MET A 311 20.48 22.53 9.42
N HIS A 312 21.41 23.46 9.59
CA HIS A 312 21.93 24.25 8.47
C HIS A 312 22.62 23.37 7.42
N ILE A 313 23.36 22.34 7.86
CA ILE A 313 23.93 21.35 6.95
C ILE A 313 22.82 20.56 6.25
N ALA A 314 21.82 20.08 7.01
CA ALA A 314 20.69 19.34 6.46
C ALA A 314 19.91 20.11 5.39
N GLU A 315 19.87 21.44 5.49
CA GLU A 315 19.20 22.34 4.53
C GLU A 315 20.02 22.61 3.27
N THR A 316 21.34 22.53 3.34
CA THR A 316 22.24 22.91 2.25
C THR A 316 22.74 21.72 1.43
N ILE A 317 22.80 20.52 2.02
CA ILE A 317 23.19 19.32 1.29
C ILE A 317 22.13 18.88 0.28
N GLN A 318 22.57 18.29 -0.83
CA GLN A 318 21.67 17.75 -1.84
C GLN A 318 20.73 16.69 -1.23
N HIS A 319 19.42 16.83 -1.45
CA HIS A 319 18.43 15.96 -0.86
C HIS A 319 17.16 15.81 -1.71
N ASN A 320 16.41 14.72 -1.49
CA ASN A 320 15.15 14.43 -2.21
C ASN A 320 13.89 14.91 -1.47
N TYR A 321 14.06 15.75 -0.45
CA TYR A 321 13.01 16.22 0.45
C TYR A 321 12.48 17.60 0.02
N GLU A 322 11.87 17.66 -1.16
CA GLU A 322 11.44 18.91 -1.81
C GLU A 322 10.49 19.73 -0.93
N LYS A 323 9.43 19.12 -0.37
CA LYS A 323 8.42 19.85 0.40
C LYS A 323 8.77 20.00 1.87
N LEU A 324 9.52 19.07 2.45
CA LEU A 324 10.04 19.19 3.81
C LEU A 324 11.14 20.26 3.89
N GLY A 325 11.94 20.41 2.82
CA GLY A 325 12.91 21.49 2.62
C GLY A 325 14.23 21.33 3.38
N PHE A 326 14.53 20.15 3.91
CA PHE A 326 15.82 19.77 4.51
C PHE A 326 15.96 18.25 4.48
N ASN A 327 17.17 17.72 4.74
CA ASN A 327 17.48 16.31 4.73
C ASN A 327 17.40 15.66 6.14
N PRO A 328 16.28 15.03 6.54
CA PRO A 328 16.17 14.33 7.82
C PRO A 328 17.05 13.08 7.91
N ASP A 329 17.43 12.46 6.78
CA ASP A 329 18.31 11.28 6.78
C ASP A 329 19.73 11.65 7.20
N TYR A 330 20.18 12.86 6.87
CA TYR A 330 21.45 13.38 7.39
C TYR A 330 21.40 13.50 8.91
N LEU A 331 20.33 14.08 9.44
CA LEU A 331 20.15 14.21 10.89
C LEU A 331 20.04 12.86 11.59
N PHE A 332 19.48 11.85 10.92
CA PHE A 332 19.29 10.53 11.50
C PHE A 332 20.56 9.68 11.46
N TYR A 333 21.27 9.67 10.32
CA TYR A 333 22.34 8.69 10.06
C TYR A 333 23.75 9.28 10.08
N ARG A 334 23.93 10.60 9.99
CA ARG A 334 25.25 11.22 9.76
C ARG A 334 25.63 12.30 10.76
N SER A 335 24.69 13.11 11.22
CA SER A 335 24.96 14.20 12.17
C SER A 335 25.24 13.68 13.57
N HIS A 336 25.95 14.49 14.37
CA HIS A 336 26.22 14.17 15.77
C HIS A 336 25.00 14.35 16.70
N ILE A 337 23.99 15.11 16.25
CA ILE A 337 22.83 15.49 17.08
C ILE A 337 22.08 14.31 17.70
N MET A 338 22.03 13.14 17.05
CA MET A 338 21.37 11.95 17.61
C MET A 338 22.11 11.37 18.81
N ILE A 339 23.44 11.43 18.81
CA ILE A 339 24.26 11.01 19.94
C ILE A 339 24.09 12.02 21.09
N SER A 340 24.17 13.31 20.79
CA SER A 340 23.98 14.37 21.79
C SER A 340 22.59 14.35 22.40
N LEU A 341 21.54 14.14 21.58
CA LEU A 341 20.16 14.00 22.05
C LEU A 341 19.98 12.76 22.93
N TYR A 342 20.61 11.63 22.56
CA TYR A 342 20.59 10.41 23.36
C TYR A 342 21.22 10.62 24.74
N ASN A 343 22.39 11.28 24.78
CA ASN A 343 23.08 11.62 26.02
C ASN A 343 22.27 12.63 26.85
N TYR A 344 21.72 13.66 26.21
CA TYR A 344 20.86 14.65 26.85
C TYR A 344 19.63 14.01 27.52
N ALA A 345 19.00 13.05 26.84
CA ALA A 345 17.85 12.30 27.36
C ALA A 345 18.20 11.27 28.46
N GLY A 346 19.48 11.12 28.82
CA GLY A 346 19.93 10.28 29.93
C GLY A 346 20.62 8.98 29.52
N ALA A 347 21.10 8.87 28.27
CA ALA A 347 21.91 7.77 27.75
C ALA A 347 21.29 6.36 27.91
N ASP A 348 19.97 6.29 27.90
CA ASP A 348 19.19 5.05 28.02
C ASP A 348 18.12 4.98 26.91
N PRO A 349 17.91 3.82 26.25
CA PRO A 349 16.94 3.70 25.15
C PRO A 349 15.50 4.03 25.54
N GLU A 350 15.05 3.66 26.75
CA GLU A 350 13.67 3.92 27.20
C GLU A 350 13.47 5.39 27.57
N LYS A 351 14.46 6.00 28.24
CA LYS A 351 14.45 7.44 28.53
C LYS A 351 14.49 8.26 27.25
N PHE A 352 15.34 7.90 26.30
CA PHE A 352 15.41 8.54 24.98
C PHE A 352 14.08 8.44 24.22
N ARG A 353 13.50 7.23 24.17
CA ARG A 353 12.18 7.00 23.56
C ARG A 353 11.12 7.89 24.20
N SER A 354 11.04 7.90 25.53
CA SER A 354 10.07 8.68 26.29
C SER A 354 10.25 10.18 26.06
N PHE A 355 11.50 10.65 26.05
CA PHE A 355 11.84 12.04 25.79
C PHE A 355 11.39 12.48 24.40
N CYS A 356 11.78 11.77 23.34
CA CYS A 356 11.43 12.13 21.97
C CYS A 356 9.92 12.08 21.70
N ILE A 357 9.20 11.07 22.23
CA ILE A 357 7.74 10.98 22.08
C ILE A 357 7.06 12.15 22.78
N ARG A 358 7.45 12.46 24.03
CA ARG A 358 6.90 13.62 24.75
C ARG A 358 7.21 14.92 24.04
N LEU A 359 8.44 15.10 23.55
CA LEU A 359 8.85 16.29 22.82
C LEU A 359 8.08 16.47 21.51
N TYR A 360 7.86 15.39 20.76
CA TYR A 360 7.02 15.41 19.56
C TYR A 360 5.57 15.83 19.89
N LEU A 361 4.96 15.21 20.89
CA LEU A 361 3.59 15.53 21.30
C LEU A 361 3.48 16.97 21.81
N ALA A 362 4.41 17.40 22.67
CA ALA A 362 4.45 18.76 23.19
C ALA A 362 4.62 19.79 22.06
N THR A 363 5.48 19.51 21.08
CA THR A 363 5.67 20.35 19.88
C THR A 363 4.38 20.45 19.07
N ALA A 364 3.66 19.34 18.87
CA ALA A 364 2.40 19.34 18.15
C ALA A 364 1.32 20.16 18.87
N LEU A 365 1.27 20.07 20.20
CA LEU A 365 0.30 20.81 21.02
C LEU A 365 0.63 22.30 21.13
N SER A 366 1.91 22.68 21.20
CA SER A 366 2.33 24.08 21.29
C SER A 366 2.33 24.79 19.93
N ASN A 367 2.44 24.05 18.82
CA ASN A 367 2.45 24.61 17.47
C ASN A 367 1.53 23.80 16.51
N PRO A 368 0.21 23.80 16.75
CA PRO A 368 -0.73 23.03 15.95
C PRO A 368 -0.76 23.50 14.49
N VAL A 369 -0.64 24.81 14.24
CA VAL A 369 -0.61 25.37 12.88
C VAL A 369 0.60 24.88 12.10
N GLY A 370 1.79 24.85 12.71
CA GLY A 370 3.01 24.32 12.09
C GLY A 370 2.89 22.83 11.75
N MET A 371 2.32 22.04 12.67
CA MET A 371 2.06 20.62 12.42
C MET A 371 1.05 20.40 11.30
N THR A 372 -0.08 21.11 11.32
CA THR A 372 -1.09 21.06 10.26
C THR A 372 -0.50 21.46 8.90
N ASN A 373 0.31 22.53 8.84
CA ASN A 373 0.98 22.95 7.62
C ASN A 373 1.93 21.88 7.08
N LYS A 374 2.70 21.22 7.95
CA LYS A 374 3.55 20.09 7.57
C LYS A 374 2.72 18.93 7.01
N VAL A 375 1.64 18.56 7.69
CA VAL A 375 0.75 17.47 7.26
C VAL A 375 0.10 17.79 5.92
N LEU A 376 -0.49 18.97 5.74
CA LEU A 376 -1.14 19.37 4.48
C LEU A 376 -0.14 19.45 3.32
N THR A 377 1.04 19.98 3.58
CA THR A 377 2.15 20.04 2.62
C THR A 377 2.53 18.63 2.15
N GLN A 378 2.65 17.66 3.05
CA GLN A 378 2.94 16.27 2.69
C GLN A 378 1.74 15.60 1.98
N MET A 379 0.52 15.79 2.48
CA MET A 379 -0.72 15.27 1.88
C MET A 379 -0.96 15.77 0.45
N SER A 380 -0.43 16.94 0.10
CA SER A 380 -0.50 17.46 -1.27
C SER A 380 0.15 16.53 -2.30
N HIS A 381 1.05 15.61 -1.91
CA HIS A 381 1.56 14.57 -2.83
C HIS A 381 0.51 13.54 -3.28
N VAL A 382 -0.61 13.44 -2.55
CA VAL A 382 -1.74 12.54 -2.88
C VAL A 382 -2.92 13.32 -3.47
N LEU A 383 -3.14 14.54 -3.00
CA LEU A 383 -4.17 15.44 -3.55
C LEU A 383 -3.76 16.02 -4.90
N LEU A 384 -2.46 16.26 -5.12
CA LEU A 384 -1.88 16.77 -6.36
C LEU A 384 -0.69 15.86 -6.75
N PRO A 385 -0.96 14.60 -7.12
CA PRO A 385 0.08 13.62 -7.37
C PRO A 385 0.85 13.94 -8.65
N ALA A 386 2.16 13.71 -8.64
CA ALA A 386 2.93 13.73 -9.88
C ALA A 386 2.58 12.52 -10.76
N GLY A 387 2.76 12.63 -12.08
CA GLY A 387 2.56 11.50 -12.98
C GLY A 387 3.40 10.26 -12.63
N SER A 388 4.56 10.46 -12.02
CA SER A 388 5.45 9.40 -11.53
C SER A 388 4.91 8.64 -10.32
N THR A 389 3.87 9.15 -9.64
CA THR A 389 3.12 8.40 -8.62
C THR A 389 2.38 7.22 -9.27
N PHE A 390 1.85 7.41 -10.48
CA PHE A 390 1.04 6.39 -11.16
C PHE A 390 1.84 5.53 -12.14
N TYR A 391 2.80 6.13 -12.85
CA TYR A 391 3.61 5.43 -13.85
C TYR A 391 4.96 6.10 -14.05
N ARG A 392 6.04 5.34 -13.88
CA ARG A 392 7.41 5.80 -14.12
C ARG A 392 8.17 4.77 -14.97
N ALA A 393 8.70 5.22 -16.11
CA ALA A 393 9.39 4.37 -17.07
C ALA A 393 10.92 4.48 -17.01
N ASP A 394 11.43 5.50 -16.33
CA ASP A 394 12.83 5.92 -16.26
C ASP A 394 13.49 5.46 -14.95
N LEU A 395 13.57 4.15 -14.75
CA LEU A 395 14.42 3.59 -13.70
C LEU A 395 15.88 3.62 -14.13
N VAL A 396 16.75 4.11 -13.25
CA VAL A 396 18.21 4.10 -13.47
C VAL A 396 18.73 2.72 -13.06
N TRP A 397 18.61 1.74 -13.95
CA TRP A 397 18.95 0.34 -13.68
C TRP A 397 20.40 0.13 -13.24
N LYS A 398 21.34 0.90 -13.79
CA LYS A 398 22.74 0.88 -13.34
C LYS A 398 22.88 1.17 -11.84
N LYS A 399 22.10 2.12 -11.32
CA LYS A 399 22.08 2.45 -9.88
C LYS A 399 21.48 1.30 -9.07
N VAL A 400 20.42 0.67 -9.58
CA VAL A 400 19.79 -0.49 -8.93
C VAL A 400 20.74 -1.68 -8.89
N ALA A 401 21.41 -2.00 -9.99
CA ALA A 401 22.38 -3.09 -10.07
C ALA A 401 23.57 -2.85 -9.11
N ASN A 402 24.14 -1.64 -9.13
CA ASN A 402 25.22 -1.28 -8.20
C ASN A 402 24.79 -1.37 -6.73
N SER A 403 23.57 -0.93 -6.43
CA SER A 403 22.99 -1.02 -5.08
C SER A 403 22.78 -2.47 -4.65
N THR A 404 22.36 -3.34 -5.57
CA THR A 404 22.12 -4.77 -5.32
C THR A 404 23.43 -5.50 -5.08
N LYS A 405 24.45 -5.24 -5.91
CA LYS A 405 25.80 -5.79 -5.75
C LYS A 405 26.40 -5.46 -4.38
N ASN A 406 26.14 -4.26 -3.88
CA ASN A 406 26.72 -3.75 -2.64
C ASN A 406 25.73 -3.76 -1.46
N CYS A 407 24.69 -4.60 -1.51
CA CYS A 407 23.64 -4.57 -0.49
C CYS A 407 24.09 -5.11 0.87
N PHE A 408 25.06 -6.04 0.89
CA PHE A 408 25.80 -6.49 2.07
C PHE A 408 27.11 -7.18 1.63
N GLY A 409 28.05 -7.36 2.56
CA GLY A 409 29.33 -8.06 2.32
C GLY A 409 29.36 -9.48 2.86
N MET A 410 30.31 -10.31 2.41
CA MET A 410 30.48 -11.67 2.93
C MET A 410 31.02 -11.71 4.37
N ASP A 411 31.61 -10.61 4.84
CA ASP A 411 32.08 -10.44 6.21
C ASP A 411 30.95 -10.57 7.23
N VAL A 412 29.76 -10.05 6.92
CA VAL A 412 28.62 -10.07 7.86
C VAL A 412 27.95 -11.44 7.99
N VAL A 413 28.25 -12.38 7.08
CA VAL A 413 27.74 -13.77 7.13
C VAL A 413 28.81 -14.79 7.51
N SER A 414 30.01 -14.34 7.89
CA SER A 414 31.14 -15.23 8.23
C SER A 414 30.87 -16.18 9.40
N GLY A 415 29.98 -15.80 10.32
CA GLY A 415 29.56 -16.63 11.46
C GLY A 415 28.48 -17.67 11.13
N TYR A 416 27.89 -17.63 9.93
CA TYR A 416 26.79 -18.50 9.54
C TYR A 416 27.24 -19.87 9.04
N THR A 417 26.29 -20.80 8.95
CA THR A 417 26.55 -22.16 8.45
C THR A 417 27.09 -22.12 7.01
N PRO A 418 27.94 -23.09 6.61
CA PRO A 418 28.51 -23.12 5.25
C PRO A 418 27.46 -23.07 4.13
N GLN A 419 26.30 -23.69 4.35
CA GLN A 419 25.19 -23.69 3.39
C GLN A 419 24.62 -22.28 3.19
N VAL A 420 24.47 -21.50 4.26
CA VAL A 420 23.97 -20.12 4.19
C VAL A 420 25.02 -19.20 3.58
N GLN A 421 26.30 -19.38 3.91
CA GLN A 421 27.39 -18.65 3.29
C GLN A 421 27.43 -18.87 1.77
N GLU A 422 27.32 -20.13 1.33
CA GLU A 422 27.30 -20.46 -0.10
C GLU A 422 26.09 -19.84 -0.81
N MET A 423 24.92 -19.89 -0.19
CA MET A 423 23.71 -19.25 -0.72
C MET A 423 23.88 -17.74 -0.92
N CYS A 424 24.53 -17.06 0.05
CA CYS A 424 24.82 -15.64 -0.04
C CYS A 424 25.88 -15.33 -1.09
N ARG A 425 26.93 -16.15 -1.18
CA ARG A 425 27.99 -16.03 -2.20
C ARG A 425 27.41 -16.12 -3.60
N VAL A 426 26.61 -17.15 -3.87
CA VAL A 426 25.92 -17.33 -5.16
C VAL A 426 25.02 -16.14 -5.49
N TYR A 427 24.28 -15.63 -4.50
CA TYR A 427 23.45 -14.43 -4.69
C TYR A 427 24.28 -13.20 -5.05
N LEU A 428 25.37 -12.93 -4.34
CA LEU A 428 26.23 -11.77 -4.60
C LEU A 428 26.94 -11.87 -5.96
N ASP A 429 27.36 -13.07 -6.37
CA ASP A 429 27.93 -13.32 -7.70
C ASP A 429 26.89 -13.03 -8.81
N GLN A 430 25.65 -13.49 -8.63
CA GLN A 430 24.54 -13.18 -9.54
C GLN A 430 24.16 -11.70 -9.53
N ALA A 431 24.19 -11.05 -8.37
CA ALA A 431 23.95 -9.61 -8.24
C ALA A 431 25.04 -8.79 -8.95
N ALA A 432 26.29 -9.24 -8.89
CA ALA A 432 27.41 -8.59 -9.56
C ALA A 432 27.28 -8.64 -11.09
N SER A 433 26.75 -9.73 -11.65
CA SER A 433 26.56 -9.88 -13.11
C SER A 433 25.38 -9.07 -13.68
N LEU A 434 24.50 -8.52 -12.82
CA LEU A 434 23.40 -7.65 -13.26
C LEU A 434 23.88 -6.38 -13.96
N THR A 435 25.10 -5.89 -13.67
CA THR A 435 25.63 -4.69 -14.33
C THR A 435 25.92 -4.92 -15.80
N ASP A 436 26.15 -6.16 -16.19
CA ASP A 436 26.50 -6.55 -17.56
C ASP A 436 25.24 -6.76 -18.41
N HIS A 437 24.11 -7.06 -17.76
CA HIS A 437 22.83 -7.36 -18.39
C HIS A 437 21.70 -6.52 -17.78
N LEU A 438 21.69 -5.22 -18.08
CA LEU A 438 20.66 -4.31 -17.57
C LEU A 438 19.31 -4.61 -18.24
N PRO A 439 18.21 -4.70 -17.47
CA PRO A 439 16.91 -5.05 -18.03
C PRO A 439 16.31 -3.90 -18.85
N GLU A 440 15.78 -4.24 -20.02
CA GLU A 440 14.96 -3.33 -20.84
C GLU A 440 13.48 -3.53 -20.54
N LEU A 441 13.00 -2.96 -19.43
CA LEU A 441 11.58 -3.03 -19.11
C LEU A 441 10.71 -2.22 -20.07
N HIS A 442 9.48 -2.69 -20.26
CA HIS A 442 8.49 -2.08 -21.14
C HIS A 442 8.26 -0.58 -20.80
N ARG A 443 8.57 0.31 -21.74
CA ARG A 443 8.36 1.76 -21.63
C ARG A 443 7.14 2.19 -22.44
N SER A 444 5.97 2.17 -21.82
CA SER A 444 4.72 2.54 -22.48
C SER A 444 4.56 4.06 -22.62
N LYS A 445 4.48 4.56 -23.86
CA LYS A 445 4.04 5.94 -24.13
C LYS A 445 2.61 6.16 -23.64
N VAL A 446 1.74 5.15 -23.80
CA VAL A 446 0.36 5.16 -23.34
C VAL A 446 0.31 5.32 -21.82
N GLY A 447 1.08 4.52 -21.07
CA GLY A 447 1.16 4.62 -19.61
C GLY A 447 1.56 6.01 -19.12
N ARG A 448 2.53 6.66 -19.78
CA ARG A 448 2.95 8.04 -19.46
C ARG A 448 1.89 9.10 -19.79
N ASN A 449 1.19 8.97 -20.91
CA ASN A 449 0.13 9.91 -21.27
C ASN A 449 -1.08 9.77 -20.33
N CYS A 450 -1.43 8.53 -20.00
CA CYS A 450 -2.46 8.19 -19.05
C CYS A 450 -2.14 8.74 -17.64
N SER A 451 -0.91 8.63 -17.15
CA SER A 451 -0.55 9.19 -15.84
C SER A 451 -0.67 10.72 -15.79
N LYS A 452 -0.34 11.41 -16.88
CA LYS A 452 -0.59 12.87 -17.02
C LYS A 452 -2.08 13.19 -17.00
N LEU A 453 -2.90 12.41 -17.68
CA LEU A 453 -4.35 12.59 -17.70
C LEU A 453 -4.95 12.38 -16.29
N VAL A 454 -4.60 11.29 -15.62
CA VAL A 454 -5.07 11.01 -14.24
C VAL A 454 -4.67 12.13 -13.29
N THR A 455 -3.44 12.63 -13.40
CA THR A 455 -2.96 13.77 -12.60
C THR A 455 -3.85 15.01 -12.78
N ARG A 456 -4.20 15.36 -14.04
CA ARG A 456 -5.06 16.52 -14.35
C ARG A 456 -6.50 16.32 -13.87
N LEU A 457 -7.00 15.09 -13.92
CA LEU A 457 -8.38 14.76 -13.54
C LEU A 457 -8.54 14.42 -12.05
N ASN A 458 -7.46 14.38 -11.28
CA ASN A 458 -7.48 13.95 -9.88
C ASN A 458 -8.46 14.77 -9.03
N ILE A 459 -8.25 16.09 -8.93
CA ILE A 459 -9.11 16.99 -8.16
C ILE A 459 -10.54 17.05 -8.73
N PRO A 460 -10.76 17.25 -10.05
CA PRO A 460 -12.10 17.21 -10.61
C PRO A 460 -12.87 15.93 -10.27
N THR A 461 -12.22 14.76 -10.34
CA THR A 461 -12.83 13.48 -10.01
C THR A 461 -13.23 13.41 -8.54
N MET A 462 -12.35 13.84 -7.62
CA MET A 462 -12.65 13.86 -6.19
C MET A 462 -13.84 14.78 -5.87
N VAL A 463 -13.85 16.01 -6.42
CA VAL A 463 -14.92 16.99 -6.18
C VAL A 463 -16.26 16.48 -6.71
N LEU A 464 -16.28 16.00 -7.96
CA LEU A 464 -17.49 15.43 -8.56
C LEU A 464 -17.97 14.19 -7.83
N PHE A 465 -17.05 13.35 -7.34
CA PHE A 465 -17.39 12.20 -6.53
C PHE A 465 -18.02 12.60 -5.19
N ILE A 466 -17.47 13.59 -4.48
CA ILE A 466 -18.07 14.10 -3.23
C ILE A 466 -19.48 14.62 -3.50
N ALA A 467 -19.68 15.40 -4.56
CA ALA A 467 -21.01 15.87 -4.95
C ALA A 467 -21.97 14.71 -5.25
N ALA A 468 -21.55 13.73 -6.06
CA ALA A 468 -22.35 12.54 -6.37
C ALA A 468 -22.65 11.70 -5.13
N PHE A 469 -21.69 11.57 -4.21
CA PHE A 469 -21.83 10.84 -2.95
C PHE A 469 -22.88 11.50 -2.06
N VAL A 470 -22.79 12.82 -1.84
CA VAL A 470 -23.79 13.60 -1.09
C VAL A 470 -25.17 13.48 -1.73
N LEU A 471 -25.29 13.56 -3.06
CA LEU A 471 -26.56 13.38 -3.75
C LEU A 471 -27.17 11.99 -3.49
N VAL A 472 -26.36 10.93 -3.54
CA VAL A 472 -26.81 9.55 -3.34
C VAL A 472 -27.26 9.27 -1.90
N LEU A 473 -26.66 9.94 -0.92
CA LEU A 473 -27.12 9.86 0.47
C LEU A 473 -28.49 10.53 0.65
N ASN A 474 -28.68 11.71 0.05
CA ASN A 474 -29.86 12.54 0.28
C ASN A 474 -31.07 12.23 -0.64
N ARG A 475 -30.85 11.65 -1.84
CA ARG A 475 -31.92 11.41 -2.82
C ARG A 475 -32.38 9.95 -2.81
N GLN A 476 -33.65 9.72 -2.49
CA GLN A 476 -34.25 8.37 -2.47
C GLN A 476 -34.14 7.60 -3.80
N PRO A 477 -34.31 8.21 -5.01
CA PRO A 477 -34.15 7.50 -6.28
C PRO A 477 -32.75 6.90 -6.48
N LEU A 478 -31.75 7.43 -5.79
CA LEU A 478 -30.35 6.97 -5.85
C LEU A 478 -29.98 6.02 -4.72
N ALA A 479 -30.92 5.69 -3.80
CA ALA A 479 -30.67 4.80 -2.68
C ALA A 479 -30.03 3.44 -3.07
N PRO A 480 -30.36 2.81 -4.21
CA PRO A 480 -29.71 1.58 -4.65
C PRO A 480 -28.19 1.70 -4.87
N TYR A 481 -27.66 2.92 -5.07
CA TYR A 481 -26.24 3.15 -5.32
C TYR A 481 -25.43 3.43 -4.05
N ARG A 482 -26.07 3.57 -2.89
CA ARG A 482 -25.40 3.94 -1.62
C ARG A 482 -24.26 2.99 -1.25
N LEU A 483 -24.47 1.68 -1.37
CA LEU A 483 -23.43 0.70 -1.03
C LEU A 483 -22.24 0.77 -2.00
N ALA A 484 -22.49 1.00 -3.29
CA ALA A 484 -21.43 1.20 -4.27
C ALA A 484 -20.65 2.51 -4.03
N ALA A 485 -21.35 3.56 -3.59
CA ALA A 485 -20.77 4.85 -3.18
C ALA A 485 -19.82 4.66 -2.00
N TRP A 486 -20.28 3.97 -0.95
CA TRP A 486 -19.45 3.60 0.20
C TRP A 486 -18.29 2.70 -0.20
N GLY A 487 -18.51 1.74 -1.11
CA GLY A 487 -17.44 0.91 -1.66
C GLY A 487 -16.33 1.73 -2.33
N ALA A 488 -16.68 2.74 -3.13
CA ALA A 488 -15.70 3.65 -3.75
C ALA A 488 -14.99 4.52 -2.71
N MET A 489 -15.71 5.02 -1.70
CA MET A 489 -15.13 5.78 -0.59
C MET A 489 -14.14 4.94 0.22
N ILE A 490 -14.46 3.67 0.49
CA ILE A 490 -13.59 2.73 1.21
C ILE A 490 -12.30 2.47 0.43
N LEU A 491 -12.40 2.23 -0.88
CA LEU A 491 -11.24 2.06 -1.76
C LEU A 491 -10.30 3.27 -1.71
N PHE A 492 -10.85 4.47 -1.56
CA PHE A 492 -10.10 5.72 -1.45
C PHE A 492 -9.56 6.01 -0.05
N ALA A 493 -10.30 5.61 0.99
CA ALA A 493 -9.90 5.81 2.37
C ALA A 493 -8.58 5.10 2.69
N ALA A 494 -8.32 3.93 2.11
CA ALA A 494 -7.07 3.19 2.32
C ALA A 494 -5.81 3.98 1.90
N PRO A 495 -5.63 4.41 0.63
CA PRO A 495 -4.47 5.20 0.24
C PRO A 495 -4.42 6.57 0.92
N LEU A 496 -5.56 7.22 1.16
CA LEU A 496 -5.61 8.52 1.84
C LEU A 496 -5.15 8.42 3.31
N ALA A 497 -5.61 7.40 4.04
CA ALA A 497 -5.27 7.19 5.43
C ALA A 497 -3.82 6.71 5.62
N ASN A 498 -3.30 5.87 4.72
CA ASN A 498 -1.86 5.55 4.71
C ASN A 498 -1.04 6.82 4.48
N ALA A 499 -1.43 7.68 3.52
CA ALA A 499 -0.76 8.96 3.28
C ALA A 499 -0.82 9.90 4.50
N LEU A 500 -1.94 9.93 5.23
CA LEU A 500 -2.08 10.70 6.47
C LEU A 500 -1.13 10.20 7.56
N THR A 501 -1.00 8.88 7.71
CA THR A 501 -0.05 8.27 8.66
C THR A 501 1.38 8.70 8.35
N VAL A 502 1.79 8.59 7.08
CA VAL A 502 3.12 9.05 6.63
C VAL A 502 3.26 10.56 6.86
N SER A 503 2.23 11.36 6.59
CA SER A 503 2.29 12.81 6.75
C SER A 503 2.39 13.25 8.20
N LEU A 504 1.90 12.45 9.16
CA LEU A 504 2.03 12.73 10.60
C LEU A 504 3.38 12.29 11.16
N VAL A 505 3.87 11.10 10.79
CA VAL A 505 5.06 10.50 11.40
C VAL A 505 6.34 10.74 10.59
N HIS A 506 6.21 10.88 9.27
CA HIS A 506 7.33 10.90 8.32
C HIS A 506 7.08 11.93 7.19
N ALA A 507 7.54 11.65 5.96
CA ALA A 507 7.43 12.53 4.81
C ALA A 507 7.15 11.72 3.53
N LEU A 508 6.17 12.17 2.74
CA LEU A 508 5.81 11.62 1.43
C LEU A 508 6.76 12.07 0.31
N ASP A 509 7.68 13.00 0.60
CA ASP A 509 8.76 13.34 -0.34
C ASP A 509 9.55 12.12 -0.79
N ILE A 510 9.77 11.16 0.14
CA ILE A 510 10.35 9.85 -0.19
C ILE A 510 9.43 9.14 -1.20
N GLN A 511 9.93 9.04 -2.43
CA GLN A 511 9.17 8.54 -3.56
C GLN A 511 8.61 7.13 -3.32
N ARG A 512 9.34 6.28 -2.57
CA ARG A 512 8.92 4.92 -2.19
C ARG A 512 7.49 4.87 -1.63
N TYR A 513 7.12 5.79 -0.74
CA TYR A 513 5.77 5.83 -0.16
C TYR A 513 4.72 6.15 -1.22
N ARG A 514 5.00 7.13 -2.10
CA ARG A 514 4.10 7.55 -3.18
C ARG A 514 3.86 6.43 -4.19
N ILE A 515 4.90 5.71 -4.58
CA ILE A 515 4.81 4.63 -5.57
C ILE A 515 3.95 3.48 -5.04
N SER A 516 4.20 3.06 -3.80
CA SER A 516 3.44 1.97 -3.18
C SER A 516 1.95 2.29 -3.03
N LEU A 517 1.62 3.59 -2.93
CA LEU A 517 0.25 4.10 -2.85
C LEU A 517 -0.41 4.30 -4.22
N GLY A 518 0.37 4.61 -5.25
CA GLY A 518 -0.13 5.07 -6.55
C GLY A 518 -1.07 4.09 -7.22
N GLY A 519 -0.81 2.78 -7.09
CA GLY A 519 -1.71 1.74 -7.57
C GLY A 519 -3.09 1.79 -6.91
N PHE A 520 -3.14 1.78 -5.58
CA PHE A 520 -4.38 1.88 -4.81
C PHE A 520 -5.14 3.17 -5.12
N LEU A 521 -4.43 4.30 -5.21
CA LEU A 521 -5.03 5.59 -5.54
C LEU A 521 -5.65 5.60 -6.94
N LEU A 522 -4.93 5.11 -7.96
CA LEU A 522 -5.44 5.01 -9.32
C LEU A 522 -6.68 4.12 -9.40
N PHE A 523 -6.66 3.00 -8.68
CA PHE A 523 -7.78 2.07 -8.60
C PHE A 523 -9.01 2.74 -7.97
N ALA A 524 -8.83 3.47 -6.87
CA ALA A 524 -9.89 4.23 -6.21
C ALA A 524 -10.44 5.38 -7.09
N LEU A 525 -9.58 6.16 -7.73
CA LEU A 525 -9.98 7.25 -8.63
C LEU A 525 -10.79 6.73 -9.82
N THR A 526 -10.43 5.56 -10.35
CA THR A 526 -11.19 4.92 -11.43
C THR A 526 -12.60 4.52 -10.94
N ALA A 527 -12.71 3.94 -9.74
CA ALA A 527 -14.01 3.62 -9.14
C ALA A 527 -14.86 4.88 -8.90
N MET A 528 -14.25 5.98 -8.42
CA MET A 528 -14.92 7.27 -8.26
C MET A 528 -15.43 7.83 -9.58
N ALA A 529 -14.58 7.86 -10.61
CA ALA A 529 -14.95 8.39 -11.93
C ALA A 529 -16.11 7.59 -12.53
N VAL A 530 -16.05 6.26 -12.48
CA VAL A 530 -17.14 5.38 -12.91
C VAL A 530 -18.41 5.66 -12.11
N PHE A 531 -18.31 5.80 -10.78
CA PHE A 531 -19.47 6.10 -9.94
C PHE A 531 -20.14 7.43 -10.33
N VAL A 532 -19.35 8.48 -10.56
CA VAL A 532 -19.84 9.79 -11.04
C VAL A 532 -20.59 9.63 -12.36
N LEU A 533 -20.03 8.87 -13.31
CA LEU A 533 -20.69 8.61 -14.60
C LEU A 533 -22.00 7.83 -14.44
N VAL A 534 -22.07 6.87 -13.52
CA VAL A 534 -23.31 6.13 -13.22
C VAL A 534 -24.39 7.06 -12.67
N VAL A 535 -24.04 7.93 -11.71
CA VAL A 535 -24.99 8.90 -11.14
C VAL A 535 -25.46 9.90 -12.19
N ALA A 536 -24.54 10.40 -13.03
CA ALA A 536 -24.90 11.28 -14.14
C ALA A 536 -25.82 10.59 -15.16
N ALA A 537 -25.51 9.34 -15.54
CA ALA A 537 -26.33 8.56 -16.46
C ALA A 537 -27.75 8.31 -15.94
N HIS A 538 -27.92 8.14 -14.62
CA HIS A 538 -29.26 8.00 -14.01
C HIS A 538 -30.15 9.21 -14.31
N TYR A 539 -29.61 10.44 -14.24
CA TYR A 539 -30.36 11.67 -14.54
C TYR A 539 -30.46 11.99 -16.03
N LEU A 540 -29.47 11.59 -16.83
CA LEU A 540 -29.48 11.83 -18.27
C LEU A 540 -30.36 10.83 -19.04
N ARG A 541 -30.60 9.63 -18.50
CA ARG A 541 -31.38 8.58 -19.16
C ARG A 541 -32.78 9.00 -19.59
N PRO A 542 -33.62 9.67 -18.77
CA PRO A 542 -34.94 10.12 -19.19
C PRO A 542 -34.87 11.14 -20.33
N VAL A 543 -33.90 12.05 -20.29
CA VAL A 543 -33.68 13.07 -21.32
C VAL A 543 -33.21 12.41 -22.62
N ALA A 544 -32.19 11.56 -22.57
CA ALA A 544 -31.69 10.83 -23.73
C ALA A 544 -32.76 9.92 -24.34
N TRP A 545 -33.57 9.25 -23.52
CA TRP A 545 -34.67 8.42 -23.99
C TRP A 545 -35.74 9.23 -24.74
N LYS A 546 -36.06 10.44 -24.26
CA LYS A 546 -36.98 11.37 -24.96
C LYS A 546 -36.54 11.66 -26.41
N TYR A 547 -35.24 11.78 -26.65
CA TYR A 547 -34.69 12.04 -28.00
C TYR A 547 -34.40 10.76 -28.81
N LEU A 548 -34.12 9.63 -28.17
CA LEU A 548 -33.84 8.36 -28.84
C LEU A 548 -35.11 7.57 -29.19
N GLN A 549 -36.19 7.73 -28.42
CA GLN A 549 -37.45 7.02 -28.64
C GLN A 549 -38.03 7.16 -30.06
N PRO A 550 -37.99 8.34 -30.72
CA PRO A 550 -38.41 8.47 -32.12
C PRO A 550 -37.54 7.68 -33.09
N LEU A 551 -36.22 7.65 -32.87
CA LEU A 551 -35.26 6.92 -33.71
C LEU A 551 -35.41 5.40 -33.54
N VAL A 552 -35.55 4.93 -32.30
CA VAL A 552 -35.78 3.51 -32.02
C VAL A 552 -37.09 3.04 -32.66
N LYS A 553 -38.18 3.80 -32.53
CA LYS A 553 -39.45 3.48 -33.21
C LYS A 553 -39.34 3.48 -34.73
N ARG A 554 -38.46 4.31 -35.31
CA ARG A 554 -38.27 4.42 -36.76
C ARG A 554 -37.44 3.27 -37.36
N TYR A 555 -36.49 2.71 -36.62
CA TYR A 555 -35.53 1.73 -37.14
C TYR A 555 -35.62 0.33 -36.53
N LEU A 556 -36.35 0.16 -35.42
CA LEU A 556 -36.63 -1.14 -34.80
C LEU A 556 -38.16 -1.31 -34.73
N PRO A 557 -38.81 -1.77 -35.83
CA PRO A 557 -40.24 -2.05 -35.79
C PRO A 557 -40.47 -3.16 -34.76
N THR A 558 -41.22 -2.82 -33.72
CA THR A 558 -41.73 -3.80 -32.76
C THR A 558 -42.59 -4.78 -33.55
N ARG A 559 -42.10 -6.02 -33.73
CA ARG A 559 -42.95 -7.12 -34.18
C ARG A 559 -44.09 -7.25 -33.17
N SER A 560 -45.30 -6.94 -33.62
CA SER A 560 -46.56 -7.24 -32.95
C SER A 560 -46.71 -8.73 -32.74
#